data_AF-A0A2K4X9W1-F1
#
_entry.id   AF-A0A2K4X9W1-F1
#
_cell.length_a   1.000
_cell.length_b   1.000
_cell.length_c   1.000
_cell.angle_alpha   90.00
_cell.angle_beta   90.00
_cell.angle_gamma   90.00
#
_symmetry.space_group_name_H-M   'P 1'
#
loop_
_entity.id
_entity.type
_entity.pdbx_description
1 polymer ?
#
loop_
_entity_poly.entity_id
_entity_poly.type
_entity_poly.pdbx_seq_one_letter_code
_entity_poly.pdbx_strand_id
1 'polypeptide(L)'
;MEAAVAKDKNNNLTLKIFEEYLHKDIDKPTVNFRMRTVGPSRQGPIRKIKVHNGAHGATWAKSIINSSLRTISINVFLNFKKNNLRDGDYKKLKGLAVDGIKKYWSNSITVAGVRFNVIVNPLHKNSADAIPVDLEIEETPDYGRSSNPSILGIDASFKYQKGSRKAGIPEEMINEEFKLVSAHEFGHSILMYVGGISLSWGHKGSSNTLLQSVKSSTPGYPKKGKIDLMRYYNETKNNADMKQRITNSIAFEIDIKRLIWSSEIVWKK
;
A
#
# COMPACT_ATOMS: atom_id res chain seq x y z
N MET A 1 -41.12 16.16 3.54
CA MET A 1 -39.83 15.95 4.23
C MET A 1 -38.75 16.10 3.17
N GLU A 2 -38.36 17.35 2.94
CA GLU A 2 -37.43 17.73 1.87
C GLU A 2 -35.99 17.35 2.21
N ALA A 3 -35.32 16.82 1.22
CA ALA A 3 -33.89 16.56 1.22
C ALA A 3 -33.13 17.89 1.31
N ALA A 4 -32.62 18.21 2.49
CA ALA A 4 -31.54 19.17 2.65
C ALA A 4 -30.23 18.51 2.18
N VAL A 5 -30.06 18.38 0.85
CA VAL A 5 -28.73 18.30 0.26
C VAL A 5 -28.10 19.66 0.49
N ALA A 6 -27.30 19.76 1.56
CA ALA A 6 -26.42 20.90 1.78
C ALA A 6 -25.47 21.00 0.57
N LYS A 7 -25.83 21.86 -0.39
CA LYS A 7 -24.90 22.49 -1.32
C LYS A 7 -23.95 23.33 -0.48
N ASP A 8 -22.87 22.73 0.00
CA ASP A 8 -21.86 23.51 0.69
C ASP A 8 -21.01 24.28 -0.32
N LYS A 9 -21.26 25.58 -0.31
CA LYS A 9 -20.57 26.64 -1.03
C LYS A 9 -19.11 26.68 -0.59
N ASN A 10 -18.18 26.85 -1.52
CA ASN A 10 -16.77 27.21 -1.25
C ASN A 10 -16.06 26.32 -0.22
N ASN A 11 -15.87 25.04 -0.54
CA ASN A 11 -14.96 24.20 0.24
C ASN A 11 -13.51 24.64 -0.03
N ASN A 12 -13.06 25.68 0.69
CA ASN A 12 -11.68 26.18 0.73
C ASN A 12 -10.79 25.15 1.43
N LEU A 13 -10.71 23.96 0.85
CA LEU A 13 -9.81 22.91 1.30
C LEU A 13 -8.38 23.43 1.15
N THR A 14 -7.71 23.63 2.28
CA THR A 14 -6.29 23.98 2.34
C THR A 14 -5.47 22.73 2.58
N LEU A 15 -4.16 22.77 2.30
CA LEU A 15 -3.24 21.69 2.65
C LEU A 15 -3.36 21.31 4.13
N LYS A 16 -3.42 22.30 5.03
CA LYS A 16 -3.56 22.08 6.47
C LYS A 16 -4.83 21.28 6.83
N ILE A 17 -5.98 21.66 6.27
CA ILE A 17 -7.24 20.95 6.52
C ILE A 17 -7.17 19.54 5.93
N PHE A 18 -6.60 19.39 4.74
CA PHE A 18 -6.42 18.08 4.12
C PHE A 18 -5.56 17.15 4.99
N GLU A 19 -4.38 17.61 5.43
CA GLU A 19 -3.48 16.83 6.30
C GLU A 19 -4.14 16.49 7.63
N GLU A 20 -4.82 17.43 8.28
CA GLU A 20 -5.50 17.19 9.56
C GLU A 20 -6.53 16.04 9.46
N TYR A 21 -7.40 16.08 8.44
CA TYR A 21 -8.39 15.02 8.23
C TYR A 21 -7.76 13.71 7.78
N LEU A 22 -6.77 13.78 6.87
CA LEU A 22 -6.03 12.59 6.43
C LEU A 22 -5.42 11.85 7.62
N HIS A 23 -4.79 12.58 8.55
CA HIS A 23 -4.11 12.02 9.72
C HIS A 23 -5.12 11.41 10.68
N LYS A 24 -6.22 12.13 10.94
CA LYS A 24 -7.31 11.65 11.80
C LYS A 24 -7.91 10.35 11.27
N ASP A 25 -8.13 10.26 9.96
CA ASP A 25 -8.75 9.09 9.33
C ASP A 25 -7.93 7.80 9.46
N ILE A 26 -6.62 7.90 9.71
CA ILE A 26 -5.72 6.74 9.88
C ILE A 26 -5.17 6.60 11.30
N ASP A 27 -5.81 7.23 12.28
CA ASP A 27 -5.43 7.22 13.71
C ASP A 27 -3.99 7.71 13.95
N LYS A 28 -3.55 8.75 13.22
CA LYS A 28 -2.25 9.41 13.39
C LYS A 28 -2.37 10.79 14.02
N PRO A 29 -1.32 11.29 14.70
CA PRO A 29 -1.31 12.65 15.21
C PRO A 29 -1.55 13.67 14.08
N THR A 30 -2.46 14.62 14.31
CA THR A 30 -2.88 15.64 13.33
C THR A 30 -1.80 16.70 13.03
N VAL A 31 -0.69 16.66 13.75
CA VAL A 31 0.50 17.47 13.52
C VAL A 31 1.69 16.57 13.22
N ASN A 32 2.61 17.02 12.35
CA ASN A 32 3.74 16.22 11.84
C ASN A 32 4.87 16.02 12.87
N PHE A 33 4.63 16.37 14.13
CA PHE A 33 5.60 16.24 15.20
C PHE A 33 4.93 15.71 16.47
N ARG A 34 5.72 15.01 17.29
CA ARG A 34 5.40 14.74 18.69
C ARG A 34 6.34 15.53 19.58
N MET A 35 5.84 16.00 20.72
CA MET A 35 6.71 16.57 21.75
C MET A 35 7.40 15.41 22.48
N ARG A 36 8.72 15.39 22.47
CA ARG A 36 9.53 14.46 23.28
C ARG A 36 10.19 15.24 24.41
N THR A 37 9.94 14.78 25.63
CA THR A 37 10.71 15.25 26.77
C THR A 37 12.08 14.60 26.72
N VAL A 38 13.13 15.43 26.66
CA VAL A 38 14.52 15.01 26.84
C VAL A 38 14.97 15.55 28.20
N GLY A 39 15.37 14.60 29.05
CA GLY A 39 15.78 14.90 30.41
C GLY A 39 17.14 15.58 30.48
N PRO A 40 17.58 15.98 31.68
CA PRO A 40 18.94 16.45 31.88
C PRO A 40 19.92 15.37 31.44
N SER A 41 20.99 15.72 30.70
CA SER A 41 22.28 15.11 31.05
C SER A 41 22.58 15.55 32.50
N ARG A 42 23.35 14.77 33.26
CA ARG A 42 23.58 14.82 34.74
C ARG A 42 23.48 16.16 35.52
N GLN A 43 23.42 17.35 34.91
CA GLN A 43 23.24 18.68 35.52
C GLN A 43 22.35 19.70 34.72
N GLY A 44 21.55 19.29 33.72
CA GLY A 44 20.79 20.23 32.84
C GLY A 44 19.27 20.39 33.12
N PRO A 45 18.59 21.38 32.50
CA PRO A 45 17.13 21.49 32.57
C PRO A 45 16.43 20.49 31.63
N ILE A 46 15.25 20.02 32.01
CA ILE A 46 14.36 19.23 31.15
C ILE A 46 13.94 20.09 29.95
N ARG A 47 14.12 19.59 28.73
CA ARG A 47 13.69 20.26 27.50
C ARG A 47 12.63 19.44 26.79
N LYS A 48 11.64 20.11 26.18
CA LYS A 48 10.67 19.48 25.28
C LYS A 48 11.07 19.82 23.85
N ILE A 49 11.47 18.82 23.06
CA ILE A 49 11.83 18.99 21.66
C ILE A 49 10.72 18.45 20.74
N LYS A 50 10.54 19.07 19.58
CA LYS A 50 9.68 18.55 18.51
C LYS A 50 10.44 17.46 17.77
N VAL A 51 9.88 16.26 17.72
CA VAL A 51 10.42 15.14 16.93
C VAL A 51 9.41 14.84 15.84
N HIS A 52 9.86 14.82 14.59
CA HIS A 52 9.00 14.50 13.45
C HIS A 52 8.37 13.10 13.61
N ASN A 53 7.08 12.97 13.31
CA ASN A 53 6.32 11.74 13.56
C ASN A 53 6.40 10.72 12.40
N GLY A 54 7.11 11.06 11.32
CA GLY A 54 7.26 10.24 10.12
C GLY A 54 6.28 10.58 8.98
N ALA A 55 5.28 11.44 9.22
CA ALA A 55 4.34 11.86 8.18
C ALA A 55 5.06 12.57 7.03
N HIS A 56 4.76 12.20 5.80
CA HIS A 56 5.32 12.77 4.56
C HIS A 56 6.83 12.62 4.41
N GLY A 57 7.43 11.68 5.15
CA GLY A 57 8.88 11.45 5.18
C GLY A 57 9.37 10.29 4.32
N ALA A 58 8.50 9.56 3.62
CA ALA A 58 8.91 8.44 2.80
C ALA A 58 9.51 8.94 1.49
N THR A 59 10.81 8.72 1.31
CA THR A 59 11.53 9.17 0.10
C THR A 59 11.11 8.40 -1.16
N TRP A 60 10.49 7.24 -1.00
CA TRP A 60 10.02 6.37 -2.07
C TRP A 60 8.62 6.73 -2.59
N ALA A 61 7.96 7.78 -2.07
CA ALA A 61 6.64 8.19 -2.56
C ALA A 61 6.44 9.71 -2.55
N LYS A 62 5.73 10.20 -3.58
CA LYS A 62 5.38 11.60 -3.75
C LYS A 62 3.93 11.75 -4.24
N SER A 63 3.10 12.43 -3.45
CA SER A 63 1.71 12.74 -3.77
C SER A 63 1.55 14.16 -4.28
N ILE A 64 1.00 14.31 -5.47
CA ILE A 64 0.62 15.60 -6.06
C ILE A 64 -0.88 15.72 -5.93
N ILE A 65 -1.33 16.63 -5.06
CA ILE A 65 -2.74 16.82 -4.73
C ILE A 65 -3.21 18.07 -5.44
N ASN A 66 -4.14 17.92 -6.39
CA ASN A 66 -4.78 19.04 -7.04
C ASN A 66 -6.18 19.25 -6.43
N SER A 67 -6.33 20.32 -5.65
CA SER A 67 -7.57 20.58 -4.94
C SER A 67 -8.70 21.04 -5.86
N SER A 68 -8.43 21.77 -6.94
CA SER A 68 -9.50 22.21 -7.85
C SER A 68 -9.98 21.08 -8.75
N LEU A 69 -9.06 20.27 -9.27
CA LEU A 69 -9.37 19.13 -10.14
C LEU A 69 -9.83 17.88 -9.38
N ARG A 70 -9.77 17.90 -8.04
CA ARG A 70 -10.15 16.76 -7.17
C ARG A 70 -9.41 15.48 -7.55
N THR A 71 -8.12 15.61 -7.87
CA THR A 71 -7.25 14.52 -8.28
C THR A 71 -6.03 14.42 -7.39
N ILE A 72 -5.57 13.20 -7.16
CA ILE A 72 -4.30 12.91 -6.49
C ILE A 72 -3.51 11.97 -7.39
N SER A 73 -2.31 12.40 -7.77
CA SER A 73 -1.35 11.55 -8.49
C SER A 73 -0.25 11.17 -7.54
N ILE A 74 -0.04 9.87 -7.31
CA ILE A 74 0.98 9.37 -6.39
C ILE A 74 2.05 8.66 -7.19
N ASN A 75 3.25 9.23 -7.25
CA ASN A 75 4.40 8.55 -7.79
C ASN A 75 5.02 7.69 -6.70
N VAL A 76 5.20 6.40 -6.96
CA VAL A 76 5.87 5.47 -6.05
C VAL A 76 7.10 4.90 -6.74
N PHE A 77 8.25 4.96 -6.07
CA PHE A 77 9.55 4.63 -6.64
C PHE A 77 9.96 3.23 -6.19
N LEU A 78 10.17 2.33 -7.15
CA LEU A 78 10.63 0.95 -6.91
C LEU A 78 11.95 0.69 -7.62
N ASN A 79 12.90 0.08 -6.92
CA ASN A 79 14.12 -0.44 -7.50
C ASN A 79 13.96 -1.93 -7.82
N PHE A 80 13.35 -2.22 -8.96
CA PHE A 80 13.25 -3.58 -9.50
C PHE A 80 14.64 -4.10 -9.89
N LYS A 81 15.11 -5.11 -9.17
CA LYS A 81 16.40 -5.76 -9.39
C LYS A 81 16.26 -6.80 -10.49
N LYS A 82 17.15 -6.73 -11.48
CA LYS A 82 17.20 -7.71 -12.58
C LYS A 82 17.72 -9.06 -12.10
N ASN A 83 18.68 -9.08 -11.16
CA ASN A 83 19.36 -10.28 -10.69
C ASN A 83 19.83 -11.15 -11.88
N ASN A 84 19.52 -12.45 -11.85
CA ASN A 84 19.87 -13.41 -12.89
C ASN A 84 18.80 -13.53 -14.00
N LEU A 85 17.77 -12.68 -14.01
CA LEU A 85 16.72 -12.73 -15.03
C LEU A 85 17.26 -12.34 -16.41
N ARG A 86 16.78 -13.05 -17.43
CA ARG A 86 16.97 -12.64 -18.83
C ARG A 86 16.24 -11.32 -19.10
N ASP A 87 16.71 -10.54 -20.06
CA ASP A 87 16.14 -9.20 -20.32
C ASP A 87 14.65 -9.21 -20.67
N GLY A 88 14.20 -10.23 -21.43
CA GLY A 88 12.78 -10.39 -21.76
C GLY A 88 11.93 -10.66 -20.52
N ASP A 89 12.41 -11.56 -19.66
CA ASP A 89 11.75 -11.92 -18.40
C ASP A 89 11.71 -10.71 -17.44
N TYR A 90 12.84 -10.03 -17.27
CA TYR A 90 12.91 -8.82 -16.44
C TYR A 90 11.95 -7.72 -16.92
N LYS A 91 11.93 -7.42 -18.23
CA LYS A 91 11.01 -6.43 -18.81
C LYS A 91 9.54 -6.82 -18.58
N LYS A 92 9.21 -8.10 -18.80
CA LYS A 92 7.86 -8.63 -18.57
C LYS A 92 7.45 -8.49 -17.10
N LEU A 93 8.24 -9.04 -16.17
CA LEU A 93 7.90 -9.02 -14.75
C LEU A 93 7.81 -7.59 -14.20
N LYS A 94 8.74 -6.71 -14.58
CA LYS A 94 8.67 -5.29 -14.23
C LYS A 94 7.37 -4.64 -14.73
N GLY A 95 7.00 -4.88 -15.99
CA GLY A 95 5.76 -4.36 -16.58
C GLY A 95 4.52 -4.85 -15.82
N LEU A 96 4.45 -6.15 -15.55
CA LEU A 96 3.34 -6.74 -14.79
C LEU A 96 3.26 -6.18 -13.36
N ALA A 97 4.38 -6.04 -12.65
CA ALA A 97 4.37 -5.47 -11.30
C ALA A 97 3.85 -4.01 -11.31
N VAL A 98 4.29 -3.20 -12.28
CA VAL A 98 3.82 -1.81 -12.46
C VAL A 98 2.32 -1.79 -12.77
N ASP A 99 1.84 -2.61 -13.70
CA ASP A 99 0.42 -2.69 -14.05
C ASP A 99 -0.43 -3.12 -12.86
N GLY A 100 0.03 -4.11 -12.09
CA GLY A 100 -0.64 -4.59 -10.89
C GLY A 100 -0.77 -3.52 -9.82
N ILE A 101 0.34 -2.88 -9.43
CA ILE A 101 0.31 -1.82 -8.41
C ILE A 101 -0.60 -0.68 -8.87
N LYS A 102 -0.48 -0.22 -10.13
CA LYS A 102 -1.36 0.82 -10.68
C LYS A 102 -2.83 0.43 -10.62
N LYS A 103 -3.18 -0.79 -11.05
CA LYS A 103 -4.55 -1.32 -11.09
C LYS A 103 -5.17 -1.38 -9.70
N TYR A 104 -4.46 -1.97 -8.73
CA TYR A 104 -5.04 -2.28 -7.44
C TYR A 104 -4.93 -1.15 -6.41
N TRP A 105 -4.01 -0.19 -6.58
CA TRP A 105 -3.84 0.95 -5.66
C TRP A 105 -4.47 2.26 -6.14
N SER A 106 -4.93 2.34 -7.39
CA SER A 106 -5.69 3.50 -7.88
C SER A 106 -7.16 3.34 -7.53
N ASN A 107 -7.72 4.27 -6.75
CA ASN A 107 -9.12 4.27 -6.34
C ASN A 107 -9.54 5.69 -5.91
N SER A 108 -10.80 5.90 -5.56
CA SER A 108 -11.22 7.13 -4.89
C SER A 108 -10.94 7.10 -3.39
N ILE A 109 -10.69 8.27 -2.82
CA ILE A 109 -10.71 8.51 -1.36
C ILE A 109 -11.57 9.73 -1.04
N THR A 110 -11.99 9.86 0.21
CA THR A 110 -12.67 11.04 0.74
C THR A 110 -11.87 11.63 1.89
N VAL A 111 -11.52 12.91 1.82
CA VAL A 111 -10.80 13.64 2.88
C VAL A 111 -11.54 14.94 3.14
N ALA A 112 -11.86 15.23 4.41
CA ALA A 112 -12.64 16.41 4.80
C ALA A 112 -13.97 16.55 4.00
N GLY A 113 -14.66 15.42 3.76
CA GLY A 113 -15.90 15.37 2.98
C GLY A 113 -15.72 15.58 1.47
N VAL A 114 -14.50 15.81 0.98
CA VAL A 114 -14.19 15.98 -0.44
C VAL A 114 -13.67 14.68 -1.03
N ARG A 115 -14.33 14.20 -2.09
CA ARG A 115 -13.88 13.03 -2.84
C ARG A 115 -12.76 13.40 -3.82
N PHE A 116 -11.72 12.59 -3.85
CA PHE A 116 -10.61 12.66 -4.79
C PHE A 116 -10.51 11.39 -5.62
N ASN A 117 -10.19 11.55 -6.91
CA ASN A 117 -9.76 10.44 -7.75
C ASN A 117 -8.24 10.24 -7.61
N VAL A 118 -7.80 9.07 -7.14
CA VAL A 118 -6.38 8.78 -6.92
C VAL A 118 -5.85 7.86 -8.01
N ILE A 119 -4.73 8.26 -8.60
CA ILE A 119 -3.96 7.45 -9.56
C ILE A 119 -2.59 7.20 -8.96
N VAL A 120 -2.20 5.93 -8.84
CA VAL A 120 -0.87 5.53 -8.42
C VAL A 120 -0.02 5.19 -9.64
N ASN A 121 1.16 5.79 -9.73
CA ASN A 121 2.12 5.64 -10.81
C ASN A 121 3.40 4.98 -10.27
N PRO A 122 3.54 3.66 -10.44
CA PRO A 122 4.77 2.96 -10.08
C PRO A 122 5.85 3.28 -11.10
N LEU A 123 7.00 3.73 -10.61
CA LEU A 123 8.14 4.16 -11.42
C LEU A 123 9.38 3.40 -11.00
N HIS A 124 10.14 2.90 -11.97
CA HIS A 124 11.43 2.30 -11.69
C HIS A 124 12.46 3.39 -11.41
N LYS A 125 13.21 3.26 -10.31
CA LYS A 125 14.33 4.14 -9.97
C LYS A 125 15.46 3.31 -9.37
N ASN A 126 16.64 3.37 -9.99
CA ASN A 126 17.83 2.69 -9.49
C ASN A 126 18.56 3.58 -8.47
N SER A 127 18.00 3.67 -7.27
CA SER A 127 18.54 4.49 -6.18
C SER A 127 18.09 3.98 -4.82
N ALA A 128 18.83 4.34 -3.77
CA ALA A 128 18.58 3.90 -2.40
C ALA A 128 17.28 4.48 -1.79
N ASP A 129 16.72 5.53 -2.39
CA ASP A 129 15.48 6.15 -1.95
C ASP A 129 14.21 5.53 -2.55
N ALA A 130 14.36 4.45 -3.32
CA ALA A 130 13.27 3.63 -3.86
C ALA A 130 13.13 2.31 -3.08
N ILE A 131 11.92 1.72 -3.06
CA ILE A 131 11.69 0.41 -2.43
C ILE A 131 12.42 -0.66 -3.26
N PRO A 132 13.40 -1.39 -2.70
CA PRO A 132 14.07 -2.46 -3.42
C PRO A 132 13.14 -3.67 -3.57
N VAL A 133 13.12 -4.21 -4.79
CA VAL A 133 12.27 -5.36 -5.15
C VAL A 133 13.08 -6.36 -5.97
N ASP A 134 13.24 -7.57 -5.44
CA ASP A 134 13.72 -8.71 -6.20
C ASP A 134 12.58 -9.27 -7.08
N LEU A 135 12.88 -9.40 -8.37
CA LEU A 135 12.02 -10.10 -9.31
C LEU A 135 12.57 -11.51 -9.52
N GLU A 136 11.70 -12.51 -9.38
CA GLU A 136 12.07 -13.92 -9.41
C GLU A 136 11.06 -14.72 -10.24
N ILE A 137 11.51 -15.86 -10.77
CA ILE A 137 10.67 -16.82 -11.47
C ILE A 137 10.72 -18.15 -10.71
N GLU A 138 9.54 -18.66 -10.36
CA GLU A 138 9.37 -20.03 -9.90
C GLU A 138 9.11 -20.93 -11.12
N GLU A 139 10.05 -21.83 -11.40
CA GLU A 139 10.03 -22.72 -12.57
C GLU A 139 9.41 -24.10 -12.24
N THR A 140 9.23 -24.41 -10.96
CA THR A 140 8.56 -25.63 -10.50
C THR A 140 7.04 -25.45 -10.46
N PRO A 141 6.25 -26.54 -10.58
CA PRO A 141 4.79 -26.44 -10.44
C PRO A 141 4.34 -26.03 -9.03
N ASP A 142 5.22 -26.17 -8.03
CA ASP A 142 4.96 -25.79 -6.65
C ASP A 142 4.88 -24.27 -6.51
N TYR A 143 3.99 -23.80 -5.64
CA TYR A 143 3.79 -22.36 -5.47
C TYR A 143 4.92 -21.73 -4.65
N GLY A 144 5.73 -20.90 -5.31
CA GLY A 144 6.78 -20.12 -4.68
C GLY A 144 6.24 -18.83 -4.05
N ARG A 145 6.11 -18.77 -2.72
CA ARG A 145 5.51 -17.59 -2.06
C ARG A 145 6.37 -16.32 -2.22
N SER A 146 5.77 -15.25 -2.76
CA SER A 146 6.27 -13.88 -2.68
C SER A 146 6.27 -13.38 -1.23
N SER A 147 7.14 -12.44 -0.90
CA SER A 147 7.22 -11.93 0.47
C SER A 147 7.81 -10.53 0.54
N ASN A 148 7.40 -9.76 1.54
CA ASN A 148 8.01 -8.48 1.87
C ASN A 148 8.41 -8.43 3.35
N PRO A 149 9.64 -8.86 3.69
CA PRO A 149 10.13 -8.89 5.05
C PRO A 149 10.83 -7.59 5.49
N SER A 150 10.54 -6.43 4.86
CA SER A 150 11.27 -5.15 4.99
C SER A 150 11.78 -4.78 6.40
N ILE A 151 11.15 -5.23 7.48
CA ILE A 151 11.66 -5.05 8.86
C ILE A 151 12.99 -5.76 9.15
N LEU A 152 13.29 -6.84 8.44
CA LEU A 152 14.53 -7.61 8.56
C LEU A 152 15.65 -7.05 7.67
N GLY A 153 15.43 -5.91 6.99
CA GLY A 153 16.35 -5.38 5.99
C GLY A 153 16.44 -6.23 4.73
N ILE A 154 15.43 -7.07 4.48
CA ILE A 154 15.33 -7.94 3.31
C ILE A 154 14.42 -7.26 2.28
N ASP A 155 14.87 -7.28 1.03
CA ASP A 155 14.12 -6.72 -0.10
C ASP A 155 12.77 -7.44 -0.29
N ALA A 156 11.81 -6.75 -0.88
CA ALA A 156 10.57 -7.41 -1.27
C ALA A 156 10.85 -8.37 -2.44
N SER A 157 10.40 -9.62 -2.36
CA SER A 157 10.55 -10.63 -3.41
C SER A 157 9.20 -10.87 -4.09
N PHE A 158 9.12 -10.58 -5.38
CA PHE A 158 7.94 -10.84 -6.22
C PHE A 158 8.24 -12.04 -7.13
N LYS A 159 7.56 -13.16 -6.87
CA LYS A 159 7.77 -14.43 -7.57
C LYS A 159 6.70 -14.70 -8.61
N TYR A 160 7.14 -14.92 -9.85
CA TYR A 160 6.28 -15.27 -10.99
C TYR A 160 6.18 -16.80 -11.14
N GLN A 161 4.97 -17.35 -11.05
CA GLN A 161 4.71 -18.80 -11.03
C GLN A 161 4.75 -19.46 -12.41
N LYS A 162 5.85 -19.33 -13.14
CA LYS A 162 5.96 -19.87 -14.51
C LYS A 162 5.76 -21.38 -14.57
N GLY A 163 6.22 -22.11 -13.56
CA GLY A 163 6.08 -23.56 -13.49
C GLY A 163 4.63 -24.04 -13.37
N SER A 164 3.68 -23.20 -12.91
CA SER A 164 2.24 -23.53 -12.87
C SER A 164 1.65 -23.79 -14.26
N ARG A 165 2.33 -23.37 -15.35
CA ARG A 165 1.96 -23.79 -16.72
C ARG A 165 2.01 -25.30 -16.91
N LYS A 166 2.95 -25.99 -16.23
CA LYS A 166 3.07 -27.45 -16.27
C LYS A 166 1.86 -28.14 -15.60
N ALA A 167 1.20 -27.45 -14.68
CA ALA A 167 -0.06 -27.87 -14.06
C ALA A 167 -1.30 -27.45 -14.87
N GLY A 168 -1.13 -26.95 -16.11
CA GLY A 168 -2.22 -26.57 -16.99
C GLY A 168 -2.81 -25.17 -16.75
N ILE A 169 -2.19 -24.34 -15.92
CA ILE A 169 -2.65 -22.96 -15.69
C ILE A 169 -2.26 -22.05 -16.88
N PRO A 170 -3.23 -21.38 -17.54
CA PRO A 170 -2.95 -20.41 -18.59
C PRO A 170 -2.00 -19.30 -18.16
N GLU A 171 -1.08 -18.91 -19.05
CA GLU A 171 -0.11 -17.84 -18.81
C GLU A 171 -0.76 -16.49 -18.46
N GLU A 172 -1.93 -16.20 -19.03
CA GLU A 172 -2.71 -15.00 -18.71
C GLU A 172 -3.13 -14.96 -17.24
N MET A 173 -3.58 -16.10 -16.68
CA MET A 173 -3.95 -16.15 -15.27
C MET A 173 -2.73 -15.99 -14.36
N ILE A 174 -1.58 -16.57 -14.72
CA ILE A 174 -0.32 -16.38 -13.99
C ILE A 174 0.11 -14.91 -14.02
N ASN A 175 -0.07 -14.23 -15.16
CA ASN A 175 0.23 -12.79 -15.29
C ASN A 175 -0.69 -11.95 -14.38
N GLU A 176 -1.99 -12.23 -14.34
CA GLU A 176 -2.93 -11.50 -13.48
C GLU A 176 -2.74 -11.80 -11.99
N GLU A 177 -2.38 -13.03 -11.63
CA GLU A 177 -2.00 -13.39 -10.26
C GLU A 177 -0.73 -12.66 -9.84
N PHE A 178 0.30 -12.62 -10.70
CA PHE A 178 1.52 -11.88 -10.40
C PHE A 178 1.25 -10.39 -10.18
N LYS A 179 0.42 -9.77 -11.04
CA LYS A 179 -0.05 -8.39 -10.84
C LYS A 179 -0.70 -8.19 -9.46
N LEU A 180 -1.58 -9.11 -9.06
CA LEU A 180 -2.28 -9.05 -7.77
C LEU A 180 -1.32 -9.18 -6.59
N VAL A 181 -0.42 -10.16 -6.64
CA VAL A 181 0.55 -10.45 -5.59
C VAL A 181 1.57 -9.32 -5.48
N SER A 182 2.13 -8.82 -6.58
CA SER A 182 3.04 -7.66 -6.54
C SER A 182 2.39 -6.43 -5.89
N ALA A 183 1.10 -6.20 -6.15
CA ALA A 183 0.38 -5.10 -5.51
C ALA A 183 0.15 -5.32 -4.01
N HIS A 184 -0.12 -6.56 -3.59
CA HIS A 184 -0.22 -6.94 -2.17
C HIS A 184 1.11 -6.73 -1.45
N GLU A 185 2.20 -7.25 -2.02
CA GLU A 185 3.54 -7.14 -1.44
C GLU A 185 4.05 -5.70 -1.40
N PHE A 186 3.75 -4.87 -2.40
CA PHE A 186 3.99 -3.42 -2.33
C PHE A 186 3.25 -2.77 -1.14
N GLY A 187 2.03 -3.23 -0.86
CA GLY A 187 1.25 -2.76 0.29
C GLY A 187 1.90 -3.01 1.64
N HIS A 188 2.69 -4.08 1.77
CA HIS A 188 3.44 -4.34 2.99
C HIS A 188 4.47 -3.25 3.30
N SER A 189 5.09 -2.63 2.29
CA SER A 189 6.00 -1.49 2.48
C SER A 189 5.27 -0.28 3.07
N ILE A 190 4.05 0.00 2.60
CA ILE A 190 3.21 1.09 3.11
C ILE A 190 2.77 0.79 4.55
N LEU A 191 2.19 -0.39 4.79
CA LEU A 191 1.69 -0.75 6.12
C LEU A 191 2.81 -0.85 7.16
N MET A 192 4.00 -1.29 6.74
CA MET A 192 5.19 -1.32 7.61
C MET A 192 5.61 0.10 7.98
N TYR A 193 5.69 1.01 7.01
CA TYR A 193 6.05 2.41 7.26
C TYR A 193 5.07 3.09 8.22
N VAL A 194 3.77 2.85 8.06
CA VAL A 194 2.74 3.51 8.88
C VAL A 194 2.54 2.85 10.22
N GLY A 195 2.40 1.52 10.28
CA GLY A 195 1.95 0.81 11.48
C GLY A 195 2.89 -0.29 11.98
N GLY A 196 4.03 -0.50 11.32
CA GLY A 196 4.99 -1.54 11.68
C GLY A 196 4.47 -2.96 11.43
N ILE A 197 5.09 -3.94 12.12
CA ILE A 197 4.81 -5.38 11.97
C ILE A 197 3.34 -5.70 12.21
N SER A 198 2.74 -5.10 13.24
CA SER A 198 1.38 -5.43 13.64
C SER A 198 0.36 -5.15 12.54
N LEU A 199 0.54 -4.04 11.83
CA LEU A 199 -0.33 -3.66 10.73
C LEU A 199 0.01 -4.43 9.45
N SER A 200 1.30 -4.57 9.15
CA SER A 200 1.80 -5.21 7.92
C SER A 200 1.64 -6.74 7.97
N TRP A 201 2.38 -7.43 8.83
CA TRP A 201 2.36 -8.91 8.93
C TRP A 201 1.14 -9.47 9.63
N GLY A 202 0.45 -8.64 10.42
CA GLY A 202 -0.87 -8.98 10.96
C GLY A 202 -2.01 -8.86 9.95
N HIS A 203 -1.74 -8.43 8.70
CA HIS A 203 -2.74 -8.22 7.64
C HIS A 203 -3.97 -7.45 8.16
N LYS A 204 -3.73 -6.28 8.76
CA LYS A 204 -4.79 -5.46 9.40
C LYS A 204 -5.55 -6.21 10.51
N GLY A 205 -4.86 -7.11 11.21
CA GLY A 205 -5.39 -7.93 12.31
C GLY A 205 -6.03 -9.25 11.89
N SER A 206 -6.08 -9.57 10.59
CA SER A 206 -6.69 -10.81 10.07
C SER A 206 -5.81 -12.06 10.22
N SER A 207 -4.52 -11.89 10.48
CA SER A 207 -3.57 -12.97 10.75
C SER A 207 -2.86 -12.77 12.08
N ASN A 208 -2.23 -13.84 12.57
CA ASN A 208 -1.23 -13.75 13.62
C ASN A 208 0.06 -13.17 13.04
N THR A 209 0.64 -12.16 13.70
CA THR A 209 1.82 -11.44 13.20
C THR A 209 3.07 -12.30 13.06
N LEU A 210 3.23 -13.31 13.90
CA LEU A 210 4.39 -14.22 13.89
C LEU A 210 4.21 -15.42 12.95
N LEU A 211 3.06 -16.09 13.05
CA LEU A 211 2.80 -17.32 12.28
C LEU A 211 2.18 -17.04 10.90
N GLN A 212 1.76 -15.80 10.65
CA GLN A 212 0.97 -15.36 9.48
C GLN A 212 -0.28 -16.21 9.17
N SER A 213 -0.69 -17.06 10.12
CA SER A 213 -1.88 -17.88 10.01
C SER A 213 -3.13 -17.02 10.16
N VAL A 214 -4.13 -17.28 9.31
CA VAL A 214 -5.42 -16.61 9.37
C VAL A 214 -6.09 -16.93 10.71
N LYS A 215 -6.52 -15.90 11.44
CA LYS A 215 -7.22 -16.09 12.72
C LYS A 215 -8.57 -16.78 12.47
N SER A 216 -8.98 -17.65 13.39
CA SER A 216 -10.30 -18.29 13.33
C SER A 216 -11.45 -17.28 13.32
N SER A 217 -11.28 -16.11 13.95
CA SER A 217 -12.26 -15.00 13.94
C SER A 217 -12.35 -14.25 12.61
N THR A 218 -11.36 -14.38 11.72
CA THR A 218 -11.35 -13.72 10.42
C THR A 218 -12.52 -14.21 9.56
N PRO A 219 -13.26 -13.32 8.87
CA PRO A 219 -14.34 -13.71 7.98
C PRO A 219 -13.80 -14.39 6.71
N GLY A 220 -14.65 -15.17 6.04
CA GLY A 220 -14.36 -15.63 4.68
C GLY A 220 -14.46 -14.49 3.67
N TYR A 221 -14.12 -14.79 2.41
CA TYR A 221 -14.20 -13.80 1.34
C TYR A 221 -15.63 -13.24 1.21
N PRO A 222 -15.81 -11.96 0.84
CA PRO A 222 -17.13 -11.40 0.61
C PRO A 222 -17.78 -12.03 -0.63
N LYS A 223 -19.06 -12.41 -0.54
CA LYS A 223 -19.82 -12.98 -1.68
C LYS A 223 -20.06 -11.96 -2.80
N LYS A 224 -20.15 -10.67 -2.45
CA LYS A 224 -20.33 -9.54 -3.37
C LYS A 224 -19.52 -8.35 -2.88
N GLY A 225 -19.11 -7.48 -3.80
CA GLY A 225 -18.37 -6.26 -3.48
C GLY A 225 -16.86 -6.42 -3.57
N LYS A 226 -16.14 -5.44 -3.00
CA LYS A 226 -14.69 -5.35 -3.08
C LYS A 226 -14.01 -6.26 -2.05
N ILE A 227 -12.87 -6.81 -2.44
CA ILE A 227 -11.97 -7.57 -1.59
C ILE A 227 -10.85 -6.61 -1.16
N ASP A 228 -10.67 -6.44 0.14
CA ASP A 228 -9.54 -5.67 0.67
C ASP A 228 -8.23 -6.36 0.31
N LEU A 229 -7.41 -5.68 -0.51
CA LEU A 229 -6.14 -6.20 -1.00
C LEU A 229 -5.20 -6.62 0.15
N MET A 230 -5.21 -5.92 1.27
CA MET A 230 -4.23 -6.12 2.36
C MET A 230 -4.70 -7.08 3.46
N ARG A 231 -5.90 -7.63 3.32
CA ARG A 231 -6.52 -8.49 4.34
C ARG A 231 -6.51 -9.95 3.91
N TYR A 232 -6.22 -10.85 4.84
CA TYR A 232 -6.46 -12.28 4.65
C TYR A 232 -7.90 -12.64 5.01
N TYR A 233 -8.40 -13.67 4.34
CA TYR A 233 -9.74 -14.19 4.51
C TYR A 233 -9.67 -15.67 4.89
N ASN A 234 -10.64 -16.10 5.69
CA ASN A 234 -10.73 -17.49 6.11
C ASN A 234 -11.49 -18.32 5.05
N GLU A 235 -10.72 -19.04 4.23
CA GLU A 235 -11.25 -19.83 3.10
C GLU A 235 -12.17 -20.98 3.54
N THR A 236 -12.06 -21.46 4.80
CA THR A 236 -12.98 -22.49 5.32
C THR A 236 -14.39 -21.95 5.54
N LYS A 237 -14.54 -20.63 5.73
CA LYS A 237 -15.85 -19.97 5.90
C LYS A 237 -16.46 -19.57 4.57
N ASN A 238 -15.63 -19.04 3.67
CA ASN A 238 -15.99 -18.76 2.29
C ASN A 238 -14.72 -18.54 1.46
N ASN A 239 -14.65 -19.16 0.28
CA ASN A 239 -13.54 -19.00 -0.65
C ASN A 239 -13.89 -18.02 -1.77
N ALA A 240 -12.88 -17.49 -2.44
CA ALA A 240 -13.00 -16.73 -3.68
C ALA A 240 -12.09 -17.36 -4.74
N ASP A 241 -12.64 -17.66 -5.91
CA ASP A 241 -11.83 -18.13 -7.02
C ASP A 241 -10.84 -17.05 -7.50
N MET A 242 -9.86 -17.46 -8.29
CA MET A 242 -8.81 -16.56 -8.78
C MET A 242 -9.39 -15.38 -9.59
N LYS A 243 -10.42 -15.60 -10.40
CA LYS A 243 -11.07 -14.56 -11.21
C LYS A 243 -11.75 -13.51 -10.32
N GLN A 244 -12.43 -13.95 -9.28
CA GLN A 244 -13.06 -13.09 -8.28
C GLN A 244 -12.00 -12.26 -7.55
N ARG A 245 -10.89 -12.89 -7.12
CA ARG A 245 -9.77 -12.19 -6.48
C ARG A 245 -9.15 -11.14 -7.41
N ILE A 246 -8.87 -11.48 -8.66
CA ILE A 246 -8.30 -10.56 -9.67
C ILE A 246 -9.21 -9.37 -9.96
N THR A 247 -10.53 -9.59 -9.97
CA THR A 247 -11.50 -8.56 -10.39
C THR A 247 -11.94 -7.65 -9.24
N ASN A 248 -12.06 -8.21 -8.04
CA ASN A 248 -12.68 -7.51 -6.91
C ASN A 248 -11.66 -6.97 -5.90
N SER A 249 -10.40 -7.43 -5.93
CA SER A 249 -9.37 -6.89 -5.03
C SER A 249 -9.08 -5.43 -5.33
N ILE A 250 -8.90 -4.65 -4.27
CA ILE A 250 -8.53 -3.23 -4.35
C ILE A 250 -7.91 -2.78 -3.03
N ALA A 251 -6.96 -1.85 -3.07
CA ALA A 251 -6.53 -1.13 -1.89
C ALA A 251 -7.70 -0.31 -1.36
N PHE A 252 -8.08 -0.53 -0.11
CA PHE A 252 -9.17 0.23 0.50
C PHE A 252 -8.73 1.67 0.75
N GLU A 253 -9.71 2.56 0.83
CA GLU A 253 -9.48 3.99 1.01
C GLU A 253 -8.51 4.29 2.16
N ILE A 254 -8.63 3.57 3.28
CA ILE A 254 -7.74 3.70 4.44
C ILE A 254 -6.28 3.43 4.08
N ASP A 255 -5.98 2.47 3.21
CA ASP A 255 -4.61 2.10 2.83
C ASP A 255 -4.03 3.12 1.83
N ILE A 256 -4.87 3.69 0.96
CA ILE A 256 -4.45 4.80 0.08
C ILE A 256 -4.16 6.05 0.92
N LYS A 257 -4.96 6.34 1.96
CA LYS A 257 -4.66 7.41 2.91
C LYS A 257 -3.33 7.19 3.63
N ARG A 258 -3.00 5.94 4.00
CA ARG A 258 -1.70 5.58 4.56
C ARG A 258 -0.54 5.81 3.58
N LEU A 259 -0.75 5.53 2.30
CA LEU A 259 0.22 5.85 1.25
C LEU A 259 0.45 7.36 1.14
N ILE A 260 -0.62 8.17 1.08
CA ILE A 260 -0.52 9.64 1.01
C ILE A 260 0.15 10.20 2.26
N TRP A 261 -0.22 9.68 3.45
CA TRP A 261 0.40 10.05 4.71
C TRP A 261 1.90 9.76 4.73
N SER A 262 2.34 8.68 4.07
CA SER A 262 3.77 8.35 4.00
C SER A 262 4.51 9.27 3.05
N SER A 263 3.89 9.63 1.91
CA SER A 263 4.52 10.35 0.80
C SER A 263 4.78 11.83 1.05
N GLU A 264 5.83 12.37 0.43
CA GLU A 264 6.00 13.82 0.26
C GLU A 264 4.74 14.42 -0.42
N ILE A 265 4.17 15.50 0.13
CA ILE A 265 3.02 16.18 -0.47
C ILE A 265 3.43 17.41 -1.26
N VAL A 266 2.96 17.49 -2.50
CA VAL A 266 2.93 18.71 -3.32
C VAL A 266 1.48 19.15 -3.48
N TRP A 267 1.14 20.29 -2.89
CA TRP A 267 -0.19 20.88 -3.00
C TRP A 267 -0.30 21.79 -4.22
N LYS A 268 -1.31 21.54 -5.05
CA LYS A 268 -1.69 22.39 -6.19
C LYS A 268 -3.12 22.89 -5.99
N LYS A 269 -3.29 24.20 -6.17
CA LYS A 269 -4.61 24.81 -6.23
C LYS A 269 -5.14 24.71 -7.64
#